data_AF-A0A7Y5DVR7-F1
#
_entry.id   AF-A0A7Y5DVR7-F1
#
_cell.length_a   1.000
_cell.length_b   1.000
_cell.length_c   1.000
_cell.angle_alpha   90.00
_cell.angle_beta   90.00
_cell.angle_gamma   90.00
#
_symmetry.space_group_name_H-M   'P 1'
#
loop_
_entity.id
_entity.type
_entity.pdbx_description
1 polymer ?
#
loop_
_entity_poly.entity_id
_entity_poly.type
_entity_poly.pdbx_seq_one_letter_code
_entity_poly.pdbx_strand_id
1 'polypeptide(L)'
;MNKILLALLVAIPSLSSSLLSLAAGKPEPTALQQAINGKHRSAEHKHRDQYRHPEQTLAFFDVKDNMTVVEISPGEGWYTEILGPYLREQGKLYAAHFSPENPEPYFKKSLATFLDKIHKYPKLYDKVEITVLQPPK
;
A
#
# COMPACT_ATOMS: atom_id res chain seq x y z
N MET A 1 -70.71 44.56 33.70
CA MET A 1 -70.10 44.17 34.98
C MET A 1 -69.01 43.15 34.70
N ASN A 2 -67.80 43.42 35.21
CA ASN A 2 -66.62 42.58 35.41
C ASN A 2 -66.01 41.84 34.18
N LYS A 3 -64.93 42.33 33.55
CA LYS A 3 -63.51 42.29 33.97
C LYS A 3 -63.09 40.93 34.54
N ILE A 4 -62.19 40.22 33.84
CA ILE A 4 -61.06 39.45 34.40
C ILE A 4 -59.98 39.34 33.32
N LEU A 5 -58.79 39.84 33.64
CA LEU A 5 -57.50 39.62 32.98
C LEU A 5 -57.05 38.17 33.19
N LEU A 6 -56.14 37.62 32.36
CA LEU A 6 -54.87 37.04 32.87
C LEU A 6 -53.86 36.67 31.76
N ALA A 7 -52.66 37.23 31.93
CA ALA A 7 -51.31 36.68 31.68
C ALA A 7 -50.96 36.02 30.33
N LEU A 8 -50.27 36.80 29.49
CA LEU A 8 -49.46 36.32 28.37
C LEU A 8 -48.08 35.90 28.90
N LEU A 9 -47.78 34.60 28.89
CA LEU A 9 -46.48 34.04 29.24
C LEU A 9 -45.57 34.09 28.00
N VAL A 10 -44.55 34.97 28.00
CA VAL A 10 -43.54 35.01 26.94
C VAL A 10 -42.54 33.89 27.19
N ALA A 11 -42.66 32.79 26.44
CA ALA A 11 -41.67 31.73 26.41
C ALA A 11 -40.50 32.18 25.52
N ILE A 12 -39.33 32.36 26.10
CA ILE A 12 -38.06 32.61 25.40
C ILE A 12 -37.59 31.25 24.83
N PRO A 13 -37.49 31.05 23.51
CA PRO A 13 -36.91 29.83 22.98
C PRO A 13 -35.39 29.91 23.18
N SER A 14 -34.87 29.12 24.11
CA SER A 14 -33.44 28.86 24.24
C SER A 14 -32.95 28.21 22.95
N LEU A 15 -32.29 29.00 22.09
CA LEU A 15 -31.69 28.54 20.85
C LEU A 15 -30.49 27.65 21.18
N SER A 16 -30.72 26.35 21.39
CA SER A 16 -29.65 25.36 21.50
C SER A 16 -28.95 25.27 20.15
N SER A 17 -27.86 26.02 20.01
CA SER A 17 -26.94 25.87 18.89
C SER A 17 -26.17 24.57 19.10
N SER A 18 -26.70 23.46 18.58
CA SER A 18 -25.95 22.22 18.47
C SER A 18 -24.76 22.46 17.54
N LEU A 19 -23.58 22.63 18.11
CA LEU A 19 -22.31 22.60 17.39
C LEU A 19 -22.18 21.20 16.76
N LEU A 20 -22.46 21.09 15.47
CA LEU A 20 -22.16 19.90 14.71
C LEU A 20 -20.63 19.85 14.57
N SER A 21 -19.99 19.20 15.54
CA SER A 21 -18.56 18.89 15.47
C SER A 21 -18.39 17.89 14.33
N LEU A 22 -18.05 18.39 13.14
CA LEU A 22 -17.56 17.55 12.05
C LEU A 22 -16.18 17.07 12.50
N ALA A 23 -16.15 15.97 13.24
CA ALA A 23 -14.93 15.23 13.45
C ALA A 23 -14.41 14.84 12.07
N ALA A 24 -13.46 15.61 11.55
CA ALA A 24 -12.71 15.23 10.37
C ALA A 24 -11.97 13.95 10.73
N GLY A 25 -12.58 12.81 10.41
CA GLY A 25 -11.95 11.51 10.53
C GLY A 25 -10.63 11.53 9.76
N LYS A 26 -9.60 10.86 10.29
CA LYS A 26 -8.37 10.68 9.51
C LYS A 26 -8.75 10.01 8.19
N PRO A 27 -8.23 10.47 7.04
CA PRO A 27 -8.50 9.82 5.78
C PRO A 27 -8.08 8.35 5.88
N GLU A 28 -8.93 7.46 5.38
CA GLU A 28 -8.60 6.03 5.32
C GLU A 28 -7.35 5.83 4.45
N PRO A 29 -6.42 4.96 4.86
CA PRO A 29 -5.22 4.71 4.08
C PRO A 29 -5.56 4.18 2.68
N THR A 30 -4.92 4.72 1.66
CA THR A 30 -5.05 4.23 0.28
C THR A 30 -4.58 2.77 0.17
N ALA A 31 -5.00 2.05 -0.88
CA ALA A 31 -4.52 0.69 -1.14
C ALA A 31 -2.98 0.61 -1.20
N LEU A 32 -2.33 1.63 -1.76
CA LEU A 32 -0.86 1.72 -1.80
C LEU A 32 -0.27 1.89 -0.39
N GLN A 33 -0.84 2.77 0.44
CA GLN A 33 -0.40 2.96 1.82
C GLN A 33 -0.61 1.69 2.66
N GLN A 34 -1.69 0.94 2.41
CA GLN A 34 -1.93 -0.36 3.05
C GLN A 34 -0.85 -1.38 2.66
N ALA A 35 -0.47 -1.45 1.38
CA ALA A 35 0.60 -2.34 0.92
C ALA A 35 1.97 -1.96 1.52
N ILE A 36 2.30 -0.67 1.55
CA ILE A 36 3.56 -0.14 2.13
C ILE A 36 3.64 -0.46 3.62
N ASN A 37 2.56 -0.25 4.37
CA ASN A 37 2.53 -0.44 5.82
C ASN A 37 2.18 -1.89 6.25
N GLY A 38 1.88 -2.76 5.29
CA GLY A 38 1.35 -4.11 5.53
C GLY A 38 2.23 -4.95 6.46
N LYS A 39 1.60 -5.76 7.32
CA LYS A 39 2.29 -6.58 8.33
C LYS A 39 3.16 -7.69 7.74
N HIS A 40 2.95 -8.01 6.46
CA HIS A 40 3.72 -9.02 5.73
C HIS A 40 5.11 -8.58 5.34
N ARG A 41 5.38 -7.26 5.24
CA ARG A 41 6.71 -6.75 4.91
C ARG A 41 7.69 -7.00 6.04
N SER A 42 8.93 -7.31 5.68
CA SER A 42 10.00 -7.53 6.67
C SER A 42 10.30 -6.24 7.44
N ALA A 43 10.73 -6.37 8.71
CA ALA A 43 11.08 -5.22 9.53
C ALA A 43 12.29 -4.46 8.96
N GLU A 44 13.26 -5.20 8.42
CA GLU A 44 14.46 -4.70 7.77
C GLU A 44 14.11 -3.89 6.53
N HIS A 45 13.16 -4.37 5.72
CA HIS A 45 12.68 -3.66 4.56
C HIS A 45 11.97 -2.36 4.93
N LYS A 46 11.03 -2.40 5.90
CA LYS A 46 10.35 -1.20 6.40
C LYS A 46 11.32 -0.16 6.96
N HIS A 47 12.36 -0.59 7.67
CA HIS A 47 13.37 0.33 8.21
C HIS A 47 14.06 1.18 7.13
N ARG A 48 14.12 0.68 5.89
CA ARG A 48 14.71 1.38 4.75
C ARG A 48 13.75 2.34 4.04
N ASP A 49 12.45 2.29 4.34
CA ASP A 49 11.43 3.15 3.71
C ASP A 49 11.76 4.63 3.92
N GLN A 50 12.35 5.00 5.07
CA GLN A 50 12.77 6.38 5.36
C GLN A 50 13.82 6.92 4.37
N TYR A 51 14.60 6.05 3.72
CA TYR A 51 15.63 6.42 2.74
C TYR A 51 15.15 6.20 1.30
N ARG A 52 14.17 5.31 1.11
CA ARG A 52 13.68 4.89 -0.20
C ARG A 52 12.39 5.57 -0.62
N HIS A 53 11.66 6.17 0.32
CA HIS A 53 10.43 6.92 0.08
C HIS A 53 9.48 6.20 -0.88
N PRO A 54 9.02 4.96 -0.55
CA PRO A 54 8.26 4.13 -1.49
C PRO A 54 6.98 4.80 -1.98
N GLU A 55 6.26 5.49 -1.08
CA GLU A 55 5.01 6.15 -1.43
C GLU A 55 5.26 7.28 -2.45
N GLN A 56 6.23 8.15 -2.16
CA GLN A 56 6.59 9.26 -3.03
C GLN A 56 7.14 8.77 -4.38
N THR A 57 7.96 7.72 -4.36
CA THR A 57 8.56 7.15 -5.57
C THR A 57 7.49 6.54 -6.47
N LEU A 58 6.60 5.70 -5.92
CA LEU A 58 5.55 5.05 -6.70
C LEU A 58 4.50 6.06 -7.18
N ALA A 59 4.22 7.11 -6.39
CA ALA A 59 3.37 8.22 -6.81
C ALA A 59 4.02 9.05 -7.94
N PHE A 60 5.32 9.30 -7.89
CA PHE A 60 6.04 10.01 -8.95
C PHE A 60 5.94 9.30 -10.31
N PHE A 61 6.01 7.96 -10.31
CA PHE A 61 5.81 7.16 -11.52
C PHE A 61 4.33 6.92 -11.88
N ASP A 62 3.39 7.47 -11.11
CA ASP A 62 1.94 7.27 -11.24
C ASP A 62 1.56 5.77 -11.34
N VAL A 63 2.21 4.92 -10.54
CA VAL A 63 1.92 3.48 -10.54
C VAL A 63 0.52 3.24 -9.97
N LYS A 64 -0.32 2.56 -10.76
CA LYS A 64 -1.69 2.19 -10.39
C LYS A 64 -1.84 0.69 -10.24
N ASP A 65 -2.82 0.28 -9.43
CA ASP A 65 -3.12 -1.11 -9.08
C ASP A 65 -3.53 -2.00 -10.27
N ASN A 66 -3.92 -1.40 -11.39
CA ASN A 66 -4.30 -2.08 -12.62
C ASN A 66 -3.19 -2.12 -13.70
N MET A 67 -1.99 -1.63 -13.41
CA MET A 67 -0.89 -1.61 -14.36
C MET A 67 -0.18 -2.96 -14.46
N THR A 68 0.52 -3.15 -15.58
CA THR A 68 1.59 -4.15 -15.68
C THR A 68 2.92 -3.48 -15.38
N VAL A 69 3.60 -3.95 -14.34
CA VAL A 69 4.87 -3.39 -13.85
C VAL A 69 5.97 -4.44 -13.96
N VAL A 70 7.14 -4.02 -14.42
CA VAL A 70 8.36 -4.84 -14.42
C VAL A 70 9.31 -4.30 -13.36
N GLU A 71 9.55 -5.09 -12.31
CA GLU A 71 10.58 -4.83 -11.30
C GLU A 71 11.91 -5.41 -11.80
N ILE A 72 12.83 -4.53 -12.18
CA ILE A 72 14.17 -4.90 -12.64
C ILE A 72 15.07 -5.19 -11.44
N SER A 73 15.69 -6.38 -11.43
CA SER A 73 16.65 -6.80 -10.39
C SER A 73 16.08 -6.65 -8.98
N PRO A 74 15.01 -7.39 -8.63
CA PRO A 74 14.27 -7.22 -7.38
C PRO A 74 15.09 -7.51 -6.11
N GLY A 75 16.28 -8.13 -6.26
CA GLY A 75 17.13 -8.51 -5.14
C GLY A 75 16.40 -9.48 -4.22
N GLU A 76 16.25 -9.11 -2.94
CA GLU A 76 15.47 -9.85 -1.94
C GLU A 76 13.99 -9.42 -1.86
N GLY A 77 13.50 -8.66 -2.84
CA GLY A 77 12.08 -8.34 -3.03
C GLY A 77 11.57 -7.14 -2.24
N TRP A 78 12.39 -6.10 -2.06
CA TRP A 78 11.98 -4.93 -1.28
C TRP A 78 10.75 -4.22 -1.88
N TYR A 79 10.74 -4.01 -3.20
CA TYR A 79 9.57 -3.46 -3.89
C TYR A 79 8.52 -4.54 -4.13
N THR A 80 8.92 -5.80 -4.39
CA THR A 80 7.98 -6.93 -4.53
C THR A 80 7.03 -7.06 -3.33
N GLU A 81 7.53 -6.83 -2.10
CA GLU A 81 6.69 -6.85 -0.90
C GLU A 81 5.59 -5.78 -0.89
N ILE A 82 5.72 -4.72 -1.68
CA ILE A 82 4.71 -3.67 -1.88
C ILE A 82 3.88 -3.97 -3.13
N LEU A 83 4.57 -4.12 -4.27
CA LEU A 83 3.96 -4.24 -5.60
C LEU A 83 3.20 -5.54 -5.79
N GLY A 84 3.66 -6.64 -5.18
CA GLY A 84 3.02 -7.95 -5.31
C GLY A 84 1.55 -7.89 -4.86
N PRO A 85 1.27 -7.52 -3.60
CA PRO A 85 -0.10 -7.34 -3.12
C PRO A 85 -0.83 -6.18 -3.79
N TYR A 86 -0.14 -5.06 -4.07
CA TYR A 86 -0.77 -3.86 -4.65
C TYR A 86 -1.34 -4.11 -6.05
N LEU A 87 -0.64 -4.90 -6.87
CA LEU A 87 -1.05 -5.21 -8.25
C LEU A 87 -1.83 -6.53 -8.35
N ARG A 88 -1.99 -7.29 -7.26
CA ARG A 88 -2.45 -8.69 -7.32
C ARG A 88 -3.82 -8.88 -7.97
N GLU A 89 -4.78 -8.00 -7.68
CA GLU A 89 -6.16 -8.21 -8.10
C GLU A 89 -6.43 -7.72 -9.53
N GLN A 90 -5.89 -6.56 -9.90
CA GLN A 90 -6.24 -5.85 -11.14
C GLN A 90 -5.07 -5.67 -12.11
N GLY A 91 -3.84 -5.82 -11.62
CA GLY A 91 -2.62 -5.56 -12.36
C GLY A 91 -1.78 -6.82 -12.54
N LYS A 92 -0.51 -6.59 -12.86
CA LYS A 92 0.47 -7.65 -13.07
C LYS A 92 1.86 -7.19 -12.65
N LEU A 93 2.56 -8.03 -11.91
CA LEU A 93 3.97 -7.81 -11.56
C LEU A 93 4.85 -8.86 -12.21
N TYR A 94 5.80 -8.40 -13.03
CA TYR A 94 6.94 -9.18 -13.48
C TYR A 94 8.14 -8.85 -12.61
N ALA A 95 8.70 -9.85 -11.95
CA ALA A 95 9.99 -9.75 -11.28
C ALA A 95 11.08 -10.22 -12.25
N ALA A 96 11.77 -9.26 -12.88
CA ALA A 96 12.85 -9.51 -13.82
C ALA A 96 14.16 -9.77 -13.06
N HIS A 97 14.40 -11.05 -12.75
CA HIS A 97 15.52 -11.51 -11.94
C HIS A 97 16.64 -12.11 -12.81
N PHE A 98 17.72 -12.52 -12.16
CA PHE A 98 18.84 -13.19 -12.80
C PHE A 98 18.45 -14.59 -13.30
N SER A 99 19.20 -15.08 -14.29
CA SER A 99 19.02 -16.45 -14.79
C SER A 99 19.43 -17.48 -13.73
N PRO A 100 18.69 -18.59 -13.57
CA PRO A 100 19.15 -19.74 -12.79
C PRO A 100 20.46 -20.36 -13.36
N GLU A 101 20.71 -20.15 -14.66
CA GLU A 101 21.89 -20.64 -15.37
C GLU A 101 23.09 -19.69 -15.29
N ASN A 102 23.01 -18.60 -14.53
CA ASN A 102 24.12 -17.66 -14.38
C ASN A 102 25.32 -18.34 -13.69
N PRO A 103 26.54 -18.32 -14.26
CA PRO A 103 27.67 -19.05 -13.68
C PRO A 103 28.14 -18.49 -12.33
N GLU A 104 27.85 -17.22 -12.04
CA GLU A 104 28.30 -16.55 -10.83
C GLU A 104 27.41 -16.91 -9.60
N PRO A 105 27.98 -17.53 -8.54
CA PRO A 105 27.23 -17.98 -7.37
C PRO A 105 26.38 -16.90 -6.68
N TYR A 106 26.84 -15.65 -6.68
CA TYR A 106 26.08 -14.53 -6.10
C TYR A 106 24.67 -14.40 -6.70
N PHE A 107 24.54 -14.46 -8.03
CA PHE A 107 23.27 -14.27 -8.70
C PHE A 107 22.30 -15.44 -8.46
N LYS A 108 22.82 -16.68 -8.45
CA LYS A 108 22.01 -17.86 -8.09
C LYS A 108 21.47 -17.75 -6.68
N LYS A 109 22.32 -17.34 -5.73
CA LYS A 109 21.91 -17.13 -4.34
C LYS A 109 20.85 -16.04 -4.22
N SER A 110 21.02 -14.92 -4.93
CA SER A 110 20.03 -13.83 -4.93
C SER A 110 18.66 -14.29 -5.46
N LEU A 111 18.63 -15.06 -6.55
CA LEU A 111 17.39 -15.65 -7.07
C LEU A 111 16.77 -16.64 -6.07
N ALA A 112 17.57 -17.54 -5.49
CA ALA A 112 17.08 -18.52 -4.53
C ALA A 112 16.43 -17.86 -3.30
N THR A 113 17.10 -16.88 -2.68
CA THR A 113 16.54 -16.12 -1.54
C THR A 113 15.23 -15.43 -1.90
N PHE A 114 15.13 -14.89 -3.11
CA PHE A 114 13.92 -14.26 -3.61
C PHE A 114 12.77 -15.26 -3.78
N LEU A 115 13.04 -16.41 -4.40
CA LEU A 115 12.06 -17.49 -4.60
C LEU A 115 11.55 -18.03 -3.25
N ASP A 116 12.45 -18.26 -2.30
CA ASP A 116 12.09 -18.70 -0.95
C ASP A 116 11.11 -17.72 -0.27
N LYS A 117 11.34 -16.42 -0.45
CA LYS A 117 10.45 -15.39 0.09
C LYS A 117 9.05 -15.43 -0.52
N ILE A 118 8.94 -15.42 -1.84
CA ILE A 118 7.63 -15.35 -2.50
C ILE A 118 6.83 -16.65 -2.30
N HIS A 119 7.49 -17.81 -2.27
CA HIS A 119 6.84 -19.09 -2.02
C HIS A 119 6.35 -19.25 -0.58
N LYS A 120 6.96 -18.56 0.38
CA LYS A 120 6.54 -18.58 1.79
C LYS A 120 5.17 -17.94 2.02
N TYR A 121 4.74 -17.02 1.16
CA TYR A 121 3.49 -16.27 1.33
C TYR A 121 2.64 -16.27 0.05
N PRO A 122 2.11 -17.43 -0.37
CA PRO A 122 1.43 -17.57 -1.66
C PRO A 122 0.18 -16.69 -1.77
N LYS A 123 -0.56 -16.45 -0.68
CA LYS A 123 -1.71 -15.53 -0.69
C LYS A 123 -1.38 -14.10 -1.12
N LEU A 124 -0.11 -13.70 -1.01
CA LEU A 124 0.37 -12.37 -1.38
C LEU A 124 1.09 -12.36 -2.73
N TYR A 125 1.77 -13.44 -3.09
CA TYR A 125 2.74 -13.45 -4.20
C TYR A 125 2.52 -14.54 -5.25
N ASP A 126 1.45 -15.34 -5.17
CA ASP A 126 1.12 -16.39 -6.14
C ASP A 126 0.94 -15.89 -7.59
N LYS A 127 0.64 -14.60 -7.78
CA LYS A 127 0.52 -13.96 -9.10
C LYS A 127 1.75 -13.17 -9.55
N VAL A 128 2.86 -13.20 -8.80
CA VAL A 128 4.12 -12.57 -9.24
C VAL A 128 4.77 -13.46 -10.28
N GLU A 129 4.97 -12.93 -11.49
CA GLU A 129 5.61 -13.69 -12.58
C GLU A 129 7.12 -13.46 -12.59
N ILE A 130 7.89 -14.54 -12.48
CA ILE A 130 9.35 -14.48 -12.50
C ILE A 130 9.82 -14.58 -13.94
N THR A 131 10.60 -13.60 -14.38
CA THR A 131 11.21 -13.58 -15.71
C THR A 131 12.70 -13.35 -15.60
N VAL A 132 13.45 -13.77 -16.62
CA VAL A 132 14.89 -13.62 -16.69
C VAL A 132 15.24 -12.33 -17.43
N LEU A 133 16.05 -11.48 -16.79
CA LEU A 133 16.71 -10.35 -17.43
C LEU A 133 18.21 -10.43 -17.15
N GLN A 134 18.97 -10.88 -18.15
CA GLN A 134 20.42 -11.02 -18.08
C GLN A 134 21.08 -10.31 -19.26
N PRO A 135 22.22 -9.62 -19.06
CA PRO A 135 23.01 -9.08 -20.17
C PRO A 135 23.39 -10.17 -21.18
N PRO A 136 23.51 -9.83 -22.47
CA PRO A 136 24.02 -10.75 -23.49
C PRO A 136 25.45 -11.21 -23.15
N LYS A 137 25.82 -12.37 -23.69
CA LYS A 137 27.18 -12.93 -23.58
C LYS A 137 28.15 -12.23 -24.51
#